data_AF-A0A3S0DL55-F1
#
_entry.id   AF-A0A3S0DL55-F1
#
_cell.length_a   1.000
_cell.length_b   1.000
_cell.length_c   1.000
_cell.angle_alpha   90.00
_cell.angle_beta   90.00
_cell.angle_gamma   90.00
#
_symmetry.space_group_name_H-M   'P 1'
#
loop_
_entity.id
_entity.type
_entity.pdbx_description
1 polymer ?
#
loop_
_entity_poly.entity_id
_entity_poly.type
_entity_poly.pdbx_seq_one_letter_code
_entity_poly.pdbx_strand_id
1 'polypeptide(L)'
;MIRRHNIPDDNGNGSYTIFEAPDFEYVDPTKHYAESYIVTNVSMMRDIILLKKPPIPIEFIEKYIHKEAIKDWFKKLKEIEATHIPDNLILLLKVETKKEQVKLLKNLSITPDQLIAFIFKAWTDYGFSFSQYKSEHHHSGLDKTQMPRIVEIKEGKVNKVGKTSLTDGQLKQAVEHRKVVVAKFFDKDNSWHCFFLTFDSLKGKESWKGGQPHYHYISDKFGIPRNQVVQQLKSKNYSLGNLPHIDLIDYRDDDDE
;
A
#
# COMPACT_ATOMS: atom_id res chain seq x y z
N MET A 1 -8.39 11.02 7.00
CA MET A 1 -7.70 12.12 6.28
C MET A 1 -6.22 11.81 6.23
N ILE A 2 -5.57 11.99 5.08
CA ILE A 2 -4.12 11.79 4.92
C ILE A 2 -3.39 12.80 5.81
N ARG A 3 -2.42 12.31 6.59
CA ARG A 3 -1.54 13.14 7.41
C ARG A 3 -0.30 13.45 6.60
N ARG A 4 0.09 14.72 6.60
CA ARG A 4 1.35 15.18 6.02
C ARG A 4 2.32 15.48 7.14
N HIS A 5 3.50 14.89 7.06
CA HIS A 5 4.63 15.18 7.94
C HIS A 5 5.72 15.85 7.12
N ASN A 6 6.22 16.99 7.59
CA ASN A 6 7.43 17.61 7.04
C ASN A 6 8.54 17.47 8.07
N ILE A 7 9.62 16.80 7.68
CA ILE A 7 10.76 16.48 8.54
C ILE A 7 11.99 17.17 7.94
N PRO A 8 12.55 18.23 8.57
CA PRO A 8 13.76 18.85 8.08
C PRO A 8 14.94 17.88 8.14
N ASP A 9 15.85 17.97 7.17
CA ASP A 9 17.15 17.31 7.26
C ASP A 9 17.98 17.91 8.40
N ASP A 10 18.80 17.10 9.06
CA ASP A 10 19.62 17.51 10.20
C ASP A 10 20.68 18.56 9.78
N ASN A 11 21.08 18.60 8.50
CA ASN A 11 22.03 19.59 7.98
C ASN A 11 21.36 20.88 7.46
N GLY A 12 20.03 20.97 7.51
CA GLY A 12 19.28 22.13 7.02
C GLY A 12 19.26 22.29 5.49
N ASN A 13 19.72 21.28 4.74
CA ASN A 13 19.84 21.33 3.28
C ASN A 13 18.53 20.95 2.55
N GLY A 14 17.48 20.61 3.30
CA GLY A 14 16.20 20.21 2.71
C GLY A 14 15.23 19.67 3.76
N SER A 15 14.16 19.05 3.28
CA SER A 15 13.17 18.38 4.10
C SER A 15 12.58 17.17 3.40
N TYR A 16 12.16 16.19 4.17
CA TYR A 16 11.38 15.04 3.74
C TYR A 16 9.90 15.33 3.96
N THR A 17 9.08 15.15 2.92
CA THR A 17 7.61 15.18 3.03
C THR A 17 7.09 13.74 3.01
N ILE A 18 6.43 13.31 4.09
CA ILE A 18 5.84 11.98 4.22
C ILE A 18 4.32 12.12 4.27
N PHE A 19 3.63 11.34 3.45
CA PHE A 19 2.17 11.21 3.47
C PHE A 19 1.79 9.89 4.11
N GLU A 20 0.95 9.94 5.13
CA GLU A 20 0.49 8.78 5.87
C GLU A 20 -1.05 8.71 5.81
N ALA A 21 -1.57 7.65 5.20
CA ALA A 21 -2.98 7.35 5.20
C ALA A 21 -3.33 6.45 6.40
N PRO A 22 -4.34 6.79 7.22
CA PRO A 22 -4.85 5.87 8.23
C PRO A 22 -5.57 4.68 7.58
N ASP A 23 -5.87 3.65 8.38
CA ASP A 23 -6.83 2.62 8.01
C ASP A 23 -8.17 3.29 7.60
N PHE A 24 -8.87 2.67 6.65
CA PHE A 24 -10.19 3.11 6.20
C PHE A 24 -11.06 1.91 5.85
N GLU A 25 -12.37 2.10 5.92
CA GLU A 25 -13.35 1.03 5.72
C GLU A 25 -14.50 1.44 4.82
N TYR A 26 -14.97 0.49 4.01
CA TYR A 26 -16.19 0.56 3.21
C TYR A 26 -16.31 1.81 2.32
N VAL A 27 -15.20 2.27 1.74
CA VAL A 27 -15.17 3.47 0.89
C VAL A 27 -15.47 3.14 -0.56
N ASP A 28 -15.89 4.17 -1.32
CA ASP A 28 -15.77 4.21 -2.77
C ASP A 28 -14.27 4.34 -3.13
N PRO A 29 -13.61 3.30 -3.68
CA PRO A 29 -12.19 3.37 -3.98
C PRO A 29 -11.87 4.40 -5.06
N THR A 30 -12.78 4.67 -6.00
CA THR A 30 -12.53 5.63 -7.09
C THR A 30 -12.40 7.04 -6.54
N LYS A 31 -13.27 7.43 -5.61
CA LYS A 31 -13.22 8.72 -4.91
C LYS A 31 -12.05 8.78 -3.94
N HIS A 32 -11.86 7.73 -3.15
CA HIS A 32 -10.80 7.69 -2.15
C HIS A 32 -9.41 7.84 -2.77
N TYR A 33 -9.15 7.13 -3.87
CA TYR A 33 -7.88 7.25 -4.60
C TYR A 33 -7.75 8.61 -5.28
N ALA A 34 -8.84 9.16 -5.86
CA ALA A 34 -8.82 10.50 -6.45
C ALA A 34 -8.43 11.58 -5.43
N GLU A 35 -9.10 11.59 -4.28
CA GLU A 35 -8.82 12.53 -3.19
C GLU A 35 -7.38 12.38 -2.70
N SER A 36 -6.93 11.14 -2.50
CA SER A 36 -5.58 10.86 -2.05
C SER A 36 -4.54 11.38 -3.02
N TYR A 37 -4.70 11.05 -4.30
CA TYR A 37 -3.80 11.44 -5.39
C TYR A 37 -3.72 12.95 -5.56
N ILE A 38 -4.88 13.64 -5.58
CA ILE A 38 -4.94 15.09 -5.74
C ILE A 38 -4.27 15.79 -4.55
N VAL A 39 -4.58 15.38 -3.32
CA VAL A 39 -3.98 16.00 -2.12
C VAL A 39 -2.47 15.82 -2.10
N THR A 40 -1.96 14.63 -2.39
CA THR A 40 -0.51 14.38 -2.39
C THR A 40 0.18 15.14 -3.51
N ASN A 41 -0.35 15.13 -4.73
CA ASN A 41 0.24 15.83 -5.87
C ASN A 41 0.22 17.34 -5.69
N VAL A 42 -0.89 17.91 -5.22
CA VAL A 42 -0.98 19.34 -4.93
C VAL A 42 0.05 19.75 -3.89
N SER A 43 0.19 18.97 -2.81
CA SER A 43 1.16 19.27 -1.77
C SER A 43 2.59 19.18 -2.28
N MET A 44 2.94 18.13 -3.06
CA MET A 44 4.29 17.98 -3.59
C MET A 44 4.64 19.07 -4.60
N MET A 45 3.74 19.35 -5.55
CA MET A 45 3.95 20.42 -6.53
C MET A 45 4.08 21.78 -5.86
N ARG A 46 3.29 22.04 -4.81
CA ARG A 46 3.38 23.27 -4.03
C ARG A 46 4.76 23.41 -3.41
N ASP A 47 5.26 22.38 -2.73
CA ASP A 47 6.58 22.41 -2.11
C ASP A 47 7.68 22.69 -3.16
N ILE A 48 7.65 21.98 -4.30
CA ILE A 48 8.63 22.15 -5.39
C ILE A 48 8.59 23.56 -5.98
N ILE A 49 7.40 24.11 -6.22
CA ILE A 49 7.25 25.42 -6.84
C ILE A 49 7.68 26.52 -5.87
N LEU A 50 7.30 26.44 -4.58
CA LEU A 50 7.68 27.43 -3.59
C LEU A 50 9.18 27.48 -3.33
N LEU A 51 9.90 26.35 -3.46
CA LEU A 51 11.36 26.33 -3.44
C LEU A 51 11.97 27.18 -4.56
N LYS A 52 11.31 27.29 -5.72
CA LYS A 52 11.77 28.10 -6.86
C LYS A 52 11.47 29.60 -6.71
N LYS A 53 10.72 30.01 -5.68
CA LYS A 53 10.32 31.41 -5.40
C LYS A 53 9.86 32.18 -6.65
N PRO A 54 8.85 31.68 -7.39
CA PRO A 54 8.44 32.32 -8.63
C PRO A 54 7.79 33.69 -8.36
N PRO A 55 7.93 34.68 -9.26
CA PRO A 55 7.44 36.04 -9.07
C PRO A 55 5.93 36.14 -9.38
N ILE A 56 5.13 35.20 -8.88
CA ILE A 56 3.68 35.14 -9.09
C ILE A 56 2.96 34.93 -7.75
N PRO A 57 1.73 35.48 -7.57
CA PRO A 57 0.99 35.32 -6.32
C PRO A 57 0.72 33.85 -5.99
N ILE A 58 0.86 33.49 -4.72
CA ILE A 58 0.68 32.09 -4.26
C ILE A 58 -0.71 31.54 -4.54
N GLU A 59 -1.74 32.39 -4.49
CA GLU A 59 -3.12 32.00 -4.81
C GLU A 59 -3.27 31.55 -6.27
N PHE A 60 -2.52 32.17 -7.20
CA PHE A 60 -2.51 31.76 -8.60
C PHE A 60 -1.80 30.41 -8.77
N ILE A 61 -0.68 30.23 -8.07
CA ILE A 61 0.07 28.96 -8.03
C ILE A 61 -0.84 27.83 -7.53
N GLU A 62 -1.52 28.03 -6.40
CA GLU A 62 -2.39 27.01 -5.82
C GLU A 62 -3.53 26.63 -6.77
N LYS A 63 -4.21 27.60 -7.37
CA LYS A 63 -5.26 27.33 -8.38
C LYS A 63 -4.73 26.55 -9.58
N TYR A 64 -3.56 26.92 -10.09
CA TYR A 64 -2.93 26.23 -11.21
C TYR A 64 -2.57 24.77 -10.85
N ILE A 65 -1.90 24.55 -9.72
CA ILE A 65 -1.51 23.22 -9.25
C ILE A 65 -2.74 22.32 -9.06
N HIS A 66 -3.80 22.83 -8.44
CA HIS A 66 -5.04 22.07 -8.28
C HIS A 66 -5.63 21.64 -9.63
N LYS A 67 -5.66 22.55 -10.62
CA LYS A 67 -6.16 22.24 -11.96
C LYS A 67 -5.32 21.17 -12.66
N GLU A 68 -3.99 21.27 -12.59
CA GLU A 68 -3.11 20.27 -13.21
C GLU A 68 -3.19 18.92 -12.50
N ALA A 69 -3.28 18.88 -11.16
CA ALA A 69 -3.44 17.63 -10.42
C ALA A 69 -4.75 16.91 -10.77
N ILE A 70 -5.85 17.66 -10.96
CA ILE A 70 -7.14 17.09 -11.41
C ILE A 70 -7.01 16.54 -12.84
N LYS A 71 -6.38 17.28 -13.74
CA LYS A 71 -6.17 16.85 -15.14
C LYS A 71 -5.31 15.58 -15.21
N ASP A 72 -4.24 15.52 -14.42
CA ASP A 72 -3.36 14.36 -14.34
C ASP A 72 -4.08 13.15 -13.73
N TRP A 73 -4.90 13.36 -12.70
CA TRP A 73 -5.78 12.33 -12.16
C TRP A 73 -6.72 11.75 -13.23
N PHE A 74 -7.37 12.60 -14.04
CA PHE A 74 -8.23 12.11 -15.13
C PHE A 74 -7.47 11.31 -16.20
N LYS A 75 -6.18 11.62 -16.43
CA LYS A 75 -5.34 10.80 -17.30
C LYS A 75 -5.06 9.45 -16.65
N LYS A 76 -4.64 9.42 -15.38
CA LYS A 76 -4.35 8.18 -14.66
C LYS A 76 -5.61 7.30 -14.50
N LEU A 77 -6.78 7.91 -14.28
CA LEU A 77 -8.05 7.20 -14.22
C LEU A 77 -8.33 6.45 -15.53
N LYS A 78 -8.14 7.09 -16.68
CA LYS A 78 -8.28 6.42 -17.99
C LYS A 78 -7.32 5.26 -18.18
N GLU A 79 -6.08 5.40 -17.71
CA GLU A 79 -5.09 4.31 -17.74
C GLU A 79 -5.53 3.13 -16.87
N ILE A 80 -6.05 3.41 -15.65
CA ILE A 80 -6.61 2.38 -14.75
C ILE A 80 -7.80 1.67 -15.42
N GLU A 81 -8.74 2.43 -16.00
CA GLU A 81 -9.92 1.88 -16.67
C GLU A 81 -9.58 1.05 -17.92
N ALA A 82 -8.51 1.40 -18.62
CA ALA A 82 -8.02 0.68 -19.79
C ALA A 82 -7.16 -0.55 -19.43
N THR A 83 -6.72 -0.68 -18.19
CA THR A 83 -5.84 -1.77 -17.76
C THR A 83 -6.60 -3.10 -17.80
N HIS A 84 -6.08 -4.07 -18.54
CA HIS A 84 -6.68 -5.40 -18.62
C HIS A 84 -6.57 -6.13 -17.28
N ILE A 85 -7.72 -6.53 -16.72
CA ILE A 85 -7.80 -7.34 -15.49
C ILE A 85 -7.98 -8.80 -15.90
N PRO A 86 -7.17 -9.74 -15.36
CA PRO A 86 -7.33 -11.16 -15.64
C PRO A 86 -8.74 -11.66 -15.32
N ASP A 87 -9.33 -12.44 -16.24
CA ASP A 87 -10.69 -12.96 -16.11
C ASP A 87 -10.91 -13.74 -14.80
N ASN A 88 -9.86 -14.45 -14.34
CA ASN A 88 -9.90 -15.19 -13.08
C ASN A 88 -10.21 -14.29 -11.87
N LEU A 89 -9.71 -13.05 -11.82
CA LEU A 89 -10.03 -12.09 -10.75
C LEU A 89 -11.48 -11.64 -10.84
N ILE A 90 -11.99 -11.40 -12.05
CA ILE A 90 -13.38 -10.99 -12.25
C ILE A 90 -14.34 -12.12 -11.84
N LEU A 91 -14.01 -13.36 -12.21
CA LEU A 91 -14.77 -14.54 -11.80
C LEU A 91 -14.70 -14.78 -10.29
N LEU A 92 -13.60 -14.40 -9.63
CA LEU A 92 -13.42 -14.56 -8.19
C LEU A 92 -14.52 -13.88 -7.37
N LEU A 93 -15.03 -12.73 -7.84
CA LEU A 93 -16.11 -11.96 -7.21
C LEU A 93 -17.49 -12.64 -7.32
N LYS A 94 -17.63 -13.67 -8.15
CA LYS A 94 -18.91 -14.32 -8.47
C LYS A 94 -19.04 -15.73 -7.92
N VAL A 95 -17.92 -16.42 -7.72
CA VAL A 95 -17.93 -17.82 -7.28
C VAL A 95 -18.29 -17.95 -5.80
N GLU A 96 -19.09 -18.96 -5.49
CA GLU A 96 -19.69 -19.11 -4.17
C GLU A 96 -18.93 -20.09 -3.26
N THR A 97 -17.97 -20.85 -3.80
CA THR A 97 -17.26 -21.88 -3.02
C THR A 97 -15.76 -21.59 -2.88
N LYS A 98 -15.21 -21.96 -1.72
CA LYS A 98 -13.76 -21.93 -1.47
C LYS A 98 -12.98 -22.72 -2.52
N LYS A 99 -13.49 -23.88 -2.95
CA LYS A 99 -12.83 -24.76 -3.93
C LYS A 99 -12.66 -24.07 -5.28
N GLU A 100 -13.68 -23.36 -5.75
CA GLU A 100 -13.62 -22.60 -7.00
C GLU A 100 -12.69 -21.39 -6.89
N GLN A 101 -12.75 -20.65 -5.78
CA GLN A 101 -11.82 -19.55 -5.54
C GLN A 101 -10.36 -20.01 -5.58
N VAL A 102 -10.02 -21.09 -4.88
CA VAL A 102 -8.67 -21.68 -4.90
C VAL A 102 -8.26 -22.11 -6.32
N LYS A 103 -9.20 -22.65 -7.11
CA LYS A 103 -8.95 -23.06 -8.50
C LYS A 103 -8.64 -21.87 -9.40
N LEU A 104 -9.39 -20.78 -9.28
CA LEU A 104 -9.20 -19.55 -10.08
C LEU A 104 -7.86 -18.86 -9.79
N LEU A 105 -7.41 -18.91 -8.54
CA LEU A 105 -6.17 -18.28 -8.10
C LEU A 105 -4.92 -19.12 -8.41
N LYS A 106 -5.08 -20.37 -8.82
CA LYS A 106 -3.95 -21.25 -9.11
C LYS A 106 -3.13 -20.68 -10.27
N ASN A 107 -1.84 -20.44 -10.02
CA ASN A 107 -0.89 -19.87 -10.99
C ASN A 107 -1.29 -18.49 -11.54
N LEU A 108 -2.12 -17.75 -10.80
CA LEU A 108 -2.44 -16.38 -11.18
C LEU A 108 -1.27 -15.46 -10.84
N SER A 109 -0.91 -14.62 -11.80
CA SER A 109 0.06 -13.53 -11.64
C SER A 109 -0.61 -12.21 -11.98
N ILE A 110 -0.35 -11.16 -11.20
CA ILE A 110 -0.90 -9.82 -11.41
C ILE A 110 0.16 -8.75 -11.18
N THR A 111 0.01 -7.62 -11.88
CA THR A 111 0.80 -6.40 -11.63
C THR A 111 0.12 -5.50 -10.58
N PRO A 112 0.84 -4.52 -10.00
CA PRO A 112 0.22 -3.50 -9.15
C PRO A 112 -0.92 -2.75 -9.84
N ASP A 113 -0.75 -2.38 -11.12
CA ASP A 113 -1.77 -1.65 -11.90
C ASP A 113 -3.02 -2.51 -12.12
N GLN A 114 -2.86 -3.82 -12.37
CA GLN A 114 -3.99 -4.74 -12.49
C GLN A 114 -4.78 -4.87 -11.18
N LEU A 115 -4.11 -4.84 -10.02
CA LEU A 115 -4.79 -4.85 -8.73
C LEU A 115 -5.61 -3.56 -8.52
N ILE A 116 -5.06 -2.39 -8.87
CA ILE A 116 -5.79 -1.12 -8.77
C ILE A 116 -7.01 -1.12 -9.70
N ALA A 117 -6.84 -1.54 -10.95
CA ALA A 117 -7.94 -1.69 -11.90
C ALA A 117 -9.02 -2.65 -11.37
N PHE A 118 -8.62 -3.77 -10.78
CA PHE A 118 -9.53 -4.71 -10.14
C PHE A 118 -10.29 -4.09 -8.96
N ILE A 119 -9.63 -3.31 -8.09
CA ILE A 119 -10.28 -2.56 -7.00
C ILE A 119 -11.38 -1.65 -7.54
N PHE A 120 -11.10 -0.93 -8.63
CA PHE A 120 -12.07 0.00 -9.20
C PHE A 120 -13.24 -0.75 -9.82
N LYS A 121 -12.96 -1.79 -10.61
CA LYS A 121 -13.99 -2.60 -11.25
C LYS A 121 -14.87 -3.36 -10.26
N ALA A 122 -14.31 -3.84 -9.15
CA ALA A 122 -15.07 -4.48 -8.08
C ALA A 122 -16.11 -3.53 -7.48
N TRP A 123 -15.79 -2.25 -7.34
CA TRP A 123 -16.75 -1.22 -6.93
C TRP A 123 -17.76 -0.89 -8.03
N THR A 124 -17.29 -0.44 -9.20
CA THR A 124 -18.15 0.14 -10.24
C THR A 124 -19.13 -0.85 -10.84
N ASP A 125 -18.69 -2.09 -11.04
CA ASP A 125 -19.45 -3.09 -11.79
C ASP A 125 -20.10 -4.13 -10.88
N TYR A 126 -19.52 -4.35 -9.71
CA TYR A 126 -19.93 -5.42 -8.79
C TYR A 126 -20.42 -4.93 -7.43
N GLY A 127 -20.25 -3.64 -7.09
CA GLY A 127 -20.76 -3.04 -5.86
C GLY A 127 -19.98 -3.43 -4.59
N PHE A 128 -18.73 -3.86 -4.71
CA PHE A 128 -17.86 -4.12 -3.55
C PHE A 128 -17.23 -2.83 -3.05
N SER A 129 -17.58 -2.44 -1.83
CA SER A 129 -16.88 -1.38 -1.10
C SER A 129 -15.46 -1.79 -0.72
N PHE A 130 -14.58 -0.81 -0.49
CA PHE A 130 -13.16 -1.07 -0.28
C PHE A 130 -12.70 -0.67 1.12
N SER A 131 -11.89 -1.52 1.76
CA SER A 131 -11.25 -1.22 3.04
C SER A 131 -9.76 -1.54 2.98
N GLN A 132 -8.94 -0.81 3.73
CA GLN A 132 -7.52 -1.12 3.88
C GLN A 132 -7.07 -1.01 5.33
N TYR A 133 -6.30 -2.01 5.76
CA TYR A 133 -5.68 -2.04 7.07
C TYR A 133 -4.18 -2.19 6.93
N LYS A 134 -3.43 -1.42 7.72
CA LYS A 134 -1.98 -1.57 7.87
C LYS A 134 -1.66 -1.97 9.31
N SER A 135 -0.73 -2.90 9.47
CA SER A 135 -0.15 -3.22 10.77
C SER A 135 1.37 -3.21 10.68
N GLU A 136 2.01 -2.75 11.75
CA GLU A 136 3.46 -2.67 11.85
C GLU A 136 3.91 -3.01 13.27
N HIS A 137 4.75 -4.04 13.38
CA HIS A 137 5.24 -4.57 14.64
C HIS A 137 6.76 -4.72 14.57
N HIS A 138 7.47 -4.13 15.54
CA HIS A 138 8.91 -4.33 15.66
C HIS A 138 9.22 -5.57 16.50
N HIS A 139 10.49 -6.00 16.43
CA HIS A 139 11.01 -7.05 17.30
C HIS A 139 10.92 -6.63 18.78
N SER A 140 10.89 -7.63 19.66
CA SER A 140 10.86 -7.38 21.11
C SER A 140 12.17 -6.69 21.55
N GLY A 141 12.10 -5.82 22.56
CA GLY A 141 13.27 -5.12 23.10
C GLY A 141 13.66 -3.83 22.37
N LEU A 142 13.00 -3.46 21.27
CA LEU A 142 13.19 -2.14 20.65
C LEU A 142 12.44 -1.08 21.45
N ASP A 143 13.16 -0.12 22.02
CA ASP A 143 12.56 1.11 22.58
C ASP A 143 12.20 2.07 21.44
N LYS A 144 10.91 2.09 21.08
CA LYS A 144 10.40 2.94 20.00
C LYS A 144 10.61 4.43 20.26
N THR A 145 10.74 4.86 21.52
CA THR A 145 10.96 6.27 21.87
C THR A 145 12.34 6.75 21.46
N GLN A 146 13.28 5.82 21.27
CA GLN A 146 14.63 6.11 20.80
C GLN A 146 14.76 6.06 19.28
N MET A 147 13.71 5.71 18.54
CA MET A 147 13.75 5.70 17.09
C MET A 147 13.93 7.13 16.55
N PRO A 148 14.86 7.34 15.61
CA PRO A 148 14.93 8.62 14.90
C PRO A 148 13.68 8.79 14.04
N ARG A 149 13.47 10.01 13.52
CA ARG A 149 12.26 10.32 12.73
C ARG A 149 12.24 9.54 11.40
N ILE A 150 13.41 9.33 10.80
CA ILE A 150 13.58 8.57 9.56
C ILE A 150 14.75 7.62 9.72
N VAL A 151 14.58 6.39 9.22
CA VAL A 151 15.66 5.42 9.00
C VAL A 151 15.50 4.88 7.58
N GLU A 152 16.55 4.99 6.79
CA GLU A 152 16.67 4.38 5.47
C GLU A 152 17.88 3.44 5.48
N ILE A 153 17.73 2.27 4.87
CA ILE A 153 18.85 1.37 4.60
C ILE A 153 19.03 1.33 3.10
N LYS A 154 20.19 1.80 2.63
CA LYS A 154 20.58 1.73 1.22
C LYS A 154 21.94 1.05 1.12
N GLU A 155 22.01 -0.03 0.34
CA GLU A 155 23.26 -0.80 0.13
C GLU A 155 23.96 -1.20 1.44
N GLY A 156 23.17 -1.51 2.48
CA GLY A 156 23.66 -1.86 3.81
C GLY A 156 24.11 -0.69 4.69
N LYS A 157 24.17 0.54 4.16
CA LYS A 157 24.42 1.76 4.92
C LYS A 157 23.12 2.28 5.55
N VAL A 158 23.20 2.71 6.80
CA VAL A 158 22.09 3.33 7.53
C VAL A 158 22.17 4.84 7.38
N ASN A 159 21.15 5.42 6.74
CA ASN A 159 20.90 6.86 6.73
C ASN A 159 19.77 7.14 7.74
N LYS A 160 19.89 8.22 8.52
CA LYS A 160 18.91 8.55 9.56
C LYS A 160 18.75 10.06 9.71
N VAL A 161 17.55 10.47 10.11
CA VAL A 161 17.21 11.88 10.40
C VAL A 161 16.59 11.96 11.78
N GLY A 162 17.12 12.87 12.60
CA GLY A 162 16.70 13.08 13.97
C GLY A 162 17.53 12.31 15.00
N LYS A 163 17.50 12.81 16.24
CA LYS A 163 18.28 12.27 17.35
C LYS A 163 17.86 10.84 17.71
N THR A 164 18.85 10.00 17.96
CA THR A 164 18.65 8.63 18.45
C THR A 164 19.87 8.18 19.25
N SER A 165 19.63 7.35 20.26
CA SER A 165 20.67 6.61 21.00
C SER A 165 20.93 5.22 20.43
N LEU A 166 20.16 4.79 19.42
CA LEU A 166 20.31 3.48 18.80
C LEU A 166 21.52 3.48 17.86
N THR A 167 22.30 2.40 17.92
CA THR A 167 23.39 2.14 16.98
C THR A 167 22.84 1.82 15.59
N ASP A 168 23.66 2.00 14.55
CA ASP A 168 23.26 1.66 13.18
C ASP A 168 22.87 0.18 13.03
N GLY A 169 23.54 -0.72 13.77
CA GLY A 169 23.15 -2.13 13.83
C GLY A 169 21.74 -2.35 14.39
N GLN A 170 21.38 -1.63 15.46
CA GLN A 170 20.03 -1.70 16.04
C GLN A 170 18.97 -1.09 15.11
N LEU A 171 19.29 0.02 14.44
CA LEU A 171 18.39 0.64 13.44
C LEU A 171 18.17 -0.28 12.24
N LYS A 172 19.25 -0.94 11.78
CA LYS A 172 19.19 -1.96 10.73
C LYS A 172 18.25 -3.10 11.12
N GLN A 173 18.42 -3.66 12.33
CA GLN A 173 17.53 -4.69 12.85
C GLN A 173 16.08 -4.23 12.97
N ALA A 174 15.84 -3.00 13.46
CA ALA A 174 14.51 -2.44 13.61
C ALA A 174 13.74 -2.35 12.29
N VAL A 175 14.43 -2.05 11.18
CA VAL A 175 13.86 -1.94 9.82
C VAL A 175 13.81 -3.29 9.09
N GLU A 176 14.79 -4.17 9.27
CA GLU A 176 14.86 -5.45 8.55
C GLU A 176 13.96 -6.53 9.15
N HIS A 177 13.72 -6.47 10.46
CA HIS A 177 12.91 -7.43 11.21
C HIS A 177 11.54 -6.89 11.64
N ARG A 178 11.14 -5.70 11.19
CA ARG A 178 9.75 -5.26 11.36
C ARG A 178 8.84 -6.17 10.55
N LYS A 179 7.72 -6.55 11.16
CA LYS A 179 6.61 -7.21 10.49
C LYS A 179 5.64 -6.14 10.05
N VAL A 180 5.40 -6.05 8.75
CA VAL A 180 4.40 -5.13 8.19
C VAL A 180 3.43 -5.94 7.35
N VAL A 181 2.14 -5.72 7.58
CA VAL A 181 1.05 -6.28 6.79
C VAL A 181 0.23 -5.14 6.19
N VAL A 182 -0.12 -5.27 4.92
CA VAL A 182 -1.10 -4.39 4.26
C VAL A 182 -2.20 -5.27 3.70
N ALA A 183 -3.41 -5.11 4.23
CA ALA A 183 -4.57 -5.90 3.87
C ALA A 183 -5.62 -5.05 3.16
N LYS A 184 -6.12 -5.55 2.04
CA LYS A 184 -7.10 -4.89 1.16
C LYS A 184 -8.35 -5.74 1.11
N PHE A 185 -9.45 -5.23 1.65
CA PHE A 185 -10.74 -5.91 1.71
C PHE A 185 -11.71 -5.33 0.68
N PHE A 186 -12.49 -6.24 0.11
CA PHE A 186 -13.59 -5.97 -0.81
C PHE A 186 -14.84 -6.50 -0.12
N ASP A 187 -15.80 -5.63 0.18
CA ASP A 187 -16.96 -5.96 1.02
C ASP A 187 -18.27 -5.69 0.27
N LYS A 188 -19.14 -6.69 0.19
CA LYS A 188 -20.49 -6.60 -0.37
C LYS A 188 -21.46 -7.48 0.41
N ASP A 189 -22.40 -6.86 1.11
CA ASP A 189 -23.37 -7.55 1.96
C ASP A 189 -22.67 -8.53 2.93
N ASN A 190 -22.92 -9.83 2.79
CA ASN A 190 -22.31 -10.89 3.59
C ASN A 190 -21.07 -11.53 2.95
N SER A 191 -20.68 -11.11 1.74
CA SER A 191 -19.50 -11.63 1.05
C SER A 191 -18.34 -10.64 1.15
N TRP A 192 -17.14 -11.18 1.36
CA TRP A 192 -15.94 -10.36 1.39
C TRP A 192 -14.73 -11.13 0.88
N HIS A 193 -13.81 -10.40 0.26
CA HIS A 193 -12.52 -10.88 -0.20
C HIS A 193 -11.41 -10.05 0.45
N CYS A 194 -10.26 -10.67 0.72
CA CYS A 194 -9.09 -10.00 1.27
C CYS A 194 -7.85 -10.45 0.52
N PHE A 195 -7.12 -9.46 0.00
CA PHE A 195 -5.79 -9.60 -0.55
C PHE A 195 -4.84 -8.91 0.40
N PHE A 196 -3.86 -9.62 0.93
CA PHE A 196 -2.88 -9.00 1.82
C PHE A 196 -1.47 -9.39 1.45
N LEU A 197 -0.54 -8.47 1.69
CA LEU A 197 0.89 -8.70 1.52
C LEU A 197 1.57 -8.54 2.87
N THR A 198 2.73 -9.19 3.02
CA THR A 198 3.66 -8.90 4.09
C THR A 198 4.91 -8.26 3.48
N PHE A 199 5.68 -7.50 4.26
CA PHE A 199 6.98 -7.05 3.76
C PHE A 199 7.94 -8.22 3.52
N ASP A 200 7.75 -9.36 4.18
CA ASP A 200 8.54 -10.56 3.93
C ASP A 200 8.17 -11.22 2.59
N SER A 201 6.89 -11.23 2.21
CA SER A 201 6.44 -11.70 0.89
C SER A 201 7.00 -10.82 -0.21
N LEU A 202 6.97 -9.49 -0.05
CA LEU A 202 7.59 -8.55 -1.00
C LEU A 202 9.11 -8.65 -1.06
N LYS A 203 9.76 -9.12 0.02
CA LYS A 203 11.22 -9.27 0.11
C LYS A 203 11.74 -10.63 -0.33
N GLY A 204 10.86 -11.55 -0.72
CA GLY A 204 11.23 -12.92 -1.06
C GLY A 204 11.76 -13.73 0.13
N LYS A 205 11.38 -13.34 1.35
CA LYS A 205 11.76 -14.05 2.59
C LYS A 205 10.80 -15.20 2.91
N GLU A 206 9.65 -15.25 2.24
CA GLU A 206 8.69 -16.35 2.35
C GLU A 206 9.00 -17.45 1.32
N SER A 207 8.69 -18.70 1.64
CA SER A 207 9.11 -19.88 0.86
C SER A 207 8.35 -20.08 -0.47
N TRP A 208 7.47 -19.16 -0.86
CA TRP A 208 6.67 -19.28 -2.08
C TRP A 208 7.54 -19.14 -3.32
N LYS A 209 7.56 -20.17 -4.18
CA LYS A 209 8.28 -20.21 -5.47
C LYS A 209 9.70 -19.61 -5.43
N GLY A 210 10.47 -19.96 -4.40
CA GLY A 210 11.86 -19.46 -4.27
C GLY A 210 11.98 -17.98 -3.91
N GLY A 211 10.96 -17.40 -3.27
CA GLY A 211 10.96 -15.99 -2.86
C GLY A 211 10.25 -15.04 -3.83
N GLN A 212 9.40 -15.55 -4.72
CA GLN A 212 8.58 -14.71 -5.61
C GLN A 212 7.70 -13.76 -4.78
N PRO A 213 7.75 -12.42 -5.02
CA PRO A 213 6.78 -11.50 -4.44
C PRO A 213 5.35 -11.91 -4.76
N HIS A 214 4.47 -11.87 -3.76
CA HIS A 214 3.10 -12.37 -3.91
C HIS A 214 2.15 -11.77 -2.85
N TYR A 215 0.86 -11.89 -3.15
CA TYR A 215 -0.25 -11.67 -2.23
C TYR A 215 -0.73 -12.99 -1.64
N HIS A 216 -1.20 -12.92 -0.41
CA HIS A 216 -2.03 -13.92 0.25
C HIS A 216 -3.51 -13.58 0.03
N TYR A 217 -4.34 -14.60 -0.20
CA TYR A 217 -5.78 -14.42 -0.40
C TYR A 217 -6.62 -15.18 0.64
N ILE A 218 -7.68 -14.54 1.13
CA ILE A 218 -8.70 -15.15 1.99
C ILE A 218 -10.07 -14.48 1.75
N SER A 219 -11.17 -15.18 2.01
CA SER A 219 -12.54 -14.68 1.82
C SER A 219 -13.51 -15.23 2.87
N ASP A 220 -14.76 -14.77 2.81
CA ASP A 220 -15.85 -15.31 3.64
C ASP A 220 -16.02 -16.83 3.49
N LYS A 221 -15.63 -17.39 2.33
CA LYS A 221 -15.72 -18.83 2.04
C LYS A 221 -14.73 -19.68 2.83
N PHE A 222 -13.80 -19.07 3.56
CA PHE A 222 -12.83 -19.77 4.41
C PHE A 222 -13.39 -20.06 5.80
N GLY A 223 -14.60 -19.58 6.13
CA GLY A 223 -15.28 -19.88 7.38
C GLY A 223 -14.74 -19.12 8.59
N ILE A 224 -13.90 -18.10 8.37
CA ILE A 224 -13.39 -17.20 9.41
C ILE A 224 -14.13 -15.87 9.29
N PRO A 225 -14.77 -15.33 10.34
CA PRO A 225 -15.41 -14.03 10.29
C PRO A 225 -14.45 -12.90 9.87
N ARG A 226 -14.94 -11.94 9.06
CA ARG A 226 -14.16 -10.77 8.57
C ARG A 226 -13.42 -10.05 9.69
N ASN A 227 -14.11 -9.72 10.78
CA ASN A 227 -13.54 -9.02 11.92
C ASN A 227 -12.42 -9.81 12.61
N GLN A 228 -12.53 -11.13 12.68
CA GLN A 228 -11.48 -12.00 13.20
C GLN A 228 -10.26 -12.00 12.26
N VAL A 229 -10.46 -11.99 10.94
CA VAL A 229 -9.36 -11.85 9.98
C VAL A 229 -8.66 -10.49 10.15
N VAL A 230 -9.41 -9.39 10.24
CA VAL A 230 -8.85 -8.05 10.50
C VAL A 230 -8.05 -8.03 11.81
N GLN A 231 -8.59 -8.55 12.90
CA GLN A 231 -7.90 -8.63 14.19
C GLN A 231 -6.58 -9.41 14.09
N GLN A 232 -6.59 -10.54 13.38
CA GLN A 232 -5.40 -11.34 13.17
C GLN A 232 -4.37 -10.60 12.31
N LEU A 233 -4.75 -10.00 11.18
CA LEU A 233 -3.83 -9.24 10.32
C LEU A 233 -3.30 -7.97 11.00
N LYS A 234 -4.01 -7.43 11.99
CA LYS A 234 -3.53 -6.32 12.85
C LYS A 234 -2.61 -6.78 13.99
N SER A 235 -2.60 -8.07 14.32
CA SER A 235 -1.74 -8.62 15.36
C SER A 235 -0.31 -8.89 14.88
N LYS A 236 0.62 -9.11 15.82
CA LYS A 236 2.02 -9.44 15.49
C LYS A 236 2.18 -10.83 14.86
N ASN A 237 1.28 -11.75 15.22
CA ASN A 237 1.30 -13.15 14.78
C ASN A 237 -0.13 -13.57 14.45
N TYR A 238 -0.39 -13.97 13.21
CA TYR A 238 -1.68 -14.49 12.75
C TYR A 238 -1.59 -15.98 12.41
N SER A 239 -2.74 -16.66 12.44
CA SER A 239 -2.89 -18.06 12.03
C SER A 239 -4.13 -18.17 11.15
N LEU A 240 -3.94 -17.96 9.84
CA LEU A 240 -4.99 -18.02 8.82
C LEU A 240 -4.94 -19.32 8.00
N GLY A 241 -4.13 -20.29 8.42
CA GLY A 241 -3.93 -21.57 7.72
C GLY A 241 -3.16 -21.42 6.41
N ASN A 242 -3.28 -22.44 5.55
CA ASN A 242 -2.67 -22.41 4.21
C ASN A 242 -3.57 -21.63 3.26
N LEU A 243 -3.07 -20.50 2.77
CA LEU A 243 -3.81 -19.58 1.90
C LEU A 243 -3.34 -19.72 0.44
N PRO A 244 -4.22 -19.46 -0.54
CA PRO A 244 -3.79 -19.25 -1.91
C PRO A 244 -2.84 -18.05 -2.02
N HIS A 245 -1.83 -18.18 -2.87
CA HIS A 245 -0.91 -17.11 -3.22
C HIS A 245 -1.17 -16.66 -4.66
N ILE A 246 -0.98 -15.37 -4.91
CA ILE A 246 -1.11 -14.74 -6.21
C ILE A 246 0.20 -14.02 -6.50
N ASP A 247 0.89 -14.41 -7.56
CA ASP A 247 2.21 -13.84 -7.87
C ASP A 247 2.05 -12.34 -8.17
N LEU A 248 2.92 -11.54 -7.58
CA LEU A 248 3.05 -10.12 -7.86
C LEU A 248 4.26 -9.92 -8.77
N ILE A 249 3.98 -9.64 -10.04
CA ILE A 249 4.98 -9.37 -11.08
C ILE A 249 5.06 -7.87 -11.35
N ASP A 250 6.15 -7.41 -11.97
CA ASP A 250 6.39 -6.01 -12.34
C ASP A 250 6.30 -5.05 -11.14
N TYR A 251 6.58 -5.55 -9.93
CA TYR A 251 6.67 -4.76 -8.68
C TYR A 251 8.08 -4.25 -8.44
N ARG A 252 9.06 -5.01 -8.91
CA ARG A 252 10.48 -4.69 -8.96
C ARG A 252 10.87 -4.91 -10.41
N ASP A 253 10.45 -4.01 -11.29
CA ASP A 253 11.26 -3.83 -12.47
C ASP A 253 12.58 -3.31 -11.91
N ASP A 254 13.59 -4.17 -11.91
CA ASP A 254 14.95 -3.78 -11.63
C ASP A 254 15.27 -2.75 -12.73
N ASP A 255 15.27 -1.45 -12.38
CA ASP A 255 15.96 -0.40 -13.14
C ASP A 255 17.50 -0.62 -13.06
N ASP A 256 17.94 -1.87 -13.21
CA ASP A 256 19.32 -2.30 -13.37
C ASP A 256 19.54 -2.66 -14.85
N GLU A 257 19.41 -1.66 -15.73
CA GLU A 257 20.17 -1.56 -16.98
C GLU A 257 20.95 -0.23 -17.03
#